data_AF-A0A7Y5LNT3-F1
#
_entry.id   AF-A0A7Y5LNT3-F1
#
_cell.length_a   1.000
_cell.length_b   1.000
_cell.length_c   1.000
_cell.angle_alpha   90.00
_cell.angle_beta   90.00
_cell.angle_gamma   90.00
#
_symmetry.space_group_name_H-M   'P 1'
#
loop_
_entity.id
_entity.type
_entity.pdbx_description
1 polymer ?
#
loop_
_entity_poly.entity_id
_entity_poly.type
_entity_poly.pdbx_seq_one_letter_code
_entity_poly.pdbx_strand_id
1 'polypeptide(L)'
;MKTLSCSEVQNLLARGEPLPSADVADAVAVHLADCTRCGVLDNTIRESIGVFRKATEASAQWAPSFQAVRDAAVERGSVSGIGVWWKPASVLMVALVVAVWLYPRSEVVDGGGINAPNDLRVEDVHGLASQYGRDSEVASLVKNARLSEGAVVTTGPASQLVAKQAGIASWSLLADSMVHIVTWSEQHVALGLERGEIRLHVDKLEPGETFEIRTEYCTVTVAGTAFTVHHRPGIQTEVSVLSGVVRVDSIAQGVRFVHAGETVVVTKTERFVAKTPLPDSPAAELSESEVLEGQDDSVVVLRRDIDASQYPQERREGERTHHHAVEKPTLSPREANPEIFVPETTTVNKPETDPPQQRTEGELLRIGRTLLSKGDDKQAITLLETAVNDGLGTPRLLGLLADAHRLSGDTGAAKAAYQQAFVASGTAVSPQLLVDFATLCEQRDEAEEAAQMWEKLLSTNPTHHKVPAALAALAKRAEQSGDPVLARRLRADLCGRFPEASECTKGFVSTGRYFLNKRDWEEAERHFGSQIQSSNQALKEAAFVGLIRTKLGKGNVDEARMLLKTMDNVVTNSTRIEEISAIRESLGDP
;
A
#
# COMPACT_ATOMS: atom_id res chain seq x y z
N MET A 1 50.66 -1.48 -21.01
CA MET A 1 49.63 -0.46 -20.74
C MET A 1 49.04 -0.73 -19.38
N LYS A 2 48.84 0.31 -18.56
CA LYS A 2 48.26 0.15 -17.22
C LYS A 2 46.76 -0.03 -17.40
N THR A 3 46.24 -1.22 -17.12
CA THR A 3 44.81 -1.50 -17.21
C THR A 3 44.13 -0.89 -15.98
N LEU A 4 43.14 -0.04 -16.21
CA LEU A 4 42.35 0.56 -15.14
C LEU A 4 41.35 -0.47 -14.62
N SER A 5 41.17 -0.49 -13.30
CA SER A 5 40.09 -1.23 -12.68
C SER A 5 38.75 -0.48 -12.83
N CYS A 6 37.64 -1.21 -12.74
CA CYS A 6 36.31 -0.58 -12.84
C CYS A 6 36.11 0.53 -11.79
N SER A 7 36.60 0.35 -10.56
CA SER A 7 36.44 1.36 -9.49
C SER A 7 37.26 2.63 -9.75
N GLU A 8 38.42 2.52 -10.39
CA GLU A 8 39.21 3.68 -10.83
C GLU A 8 38.51 4.42 -11.96
N VAL A 9 37.97 3.70 -12.95
CA VAL A 9 37.19 4.31 -14.05
C VAL A 9 35.93 4.98 -13.52
N GLN A 10 35.21 4.34 -12.60
CA GLN A 10 34.01 4.91 -11.97
C GLN A 10 34.33 6.16 -11.15
N ASN A 11 35.44 6.17 -10.39
CA ASN A 11 35.87 7.35 -9.64
C ASN A 11 36.31 8.50 -10.56
N LEU A 12 36.93 8.20 -11.71
CA LEU A 12 37.30 9.23 -12.68
C LEU A 12 36.06 9.83 -13.36
N LEU A 13 35.08 9.01 -13.75
CA LEU A 13 33.81 9.47 -14.32
C LEU A 13 32.97 10.28 -13.32
N ALA A 14 32.92 9.85 -12.05
CA ALA A 14 32.13 10.52 -11.02
C ALA A 14 32.66 11.91 -10.62
N ARG A 15 33.95 12.20 -10.84
CA ARG A 15 34.53 13.52 -10.55
C ARG A 15 34.15 14.59 -11.59
N GLY A 16 33.81 14.19 -12.81
CA GLY A 16 33.42 15.11 -13.89
C GLY A 16 34.51 16.11 -14.33
N GLU A 17 35.74 15.93 -13.87
CA GLU A 17 36.90 16.77 -14.22
C GLU A 17 37.52 16.32 -15.56
N PRO A 18 38.17 17.23 -16.32
CA PRO A 18 38.92 16.83 -17.51
C PRO A 18 40.02 15.84 -17.12
N LEU A 19 40.16 14.78 -17.92
CA LEU A 19 41.11 13.72 -17.62
C LEU A 19 42.54 14.29 -17.59
N PRO A 20 43.36 13.90 -16.59
CA PRO A 20 44.60 14.59 -16.25
C PRO A 20 45.71 14.47 -17.31
N SER A 21 45.59 13.52 -18.23
CA SER A 21 46.47 13.37 -19.40
C SER A 21 45.80 12.53 -20.51
N ALA A 22 46.33 12.62 -21.73
CA ALA A 22 45.85 11.84 -22.89
C ALA A 22 45.95 10.32 -22.66
N ASP A 23 47.03 9.86 -22.03
CA ASP A 23 47.26 8.44 -21.75
C ASP A 23 46.18 7.82 -20.84
N VAL A 24 45.58 8.62 -19.94
CA VAL A 24 44.49 8.18 -19.05
C VAL A 24 43.16 8.11 -19.80
N ALA A 25 42.94 9.01 -20.76
CA ALA A 25 41.75 9.02 -21.60
C ALA A 25 41.65 7.77 -22.49
N ASP A 26 42.76 7.38 -23.10
CA ASP A 26 42.82 6.17 -23.93
C ASP A 26 42.60 4.91 -23.08
N ALA A 27 43.16 4.86 -21.86
CA ALA A 27 42.98 3.73 -20.94
C ALA A 27 41.52 3.60 -20.44
N VAL A 28 40.82 4.71 -20.22
CA VAL A 28 39.38 4.72 -19.90
C VAL A 28 38.58 4.26 -21.11
N ALA A 29 38.84 4.77 -22.31
CA ALA A 29 38.09 4.41 -23.51
C ALA A 29 38.17 2.91 -23.85
N VAL A 30 39.36 2.32 -23.76
CA VAL A 30 39.55 0.86 -23.92
C VAL A 30 38.77 0.09 -22.85
N HIS A 31 38.84 0.54 -21.59
CA HIS A 31 38.07 -0.10 -20.52
C HIS A 31 36.55 0.03 -20.70
N LEU A 32 36.03 1.14 -21.25
CA LEU A 32 34.59 1.31 -21.52
C LEU A 32 34.10 0.44 -22.67
N ALA A 33 34.96 0.18 -23.66
CA ALA A 33 34.67 -0.72 -24.77
C ALA A 33 34.63 -2.20 -24.33
N ASP A 34 35.54 -2.57 -23.44
CA ASP A 34 35.69 -3.96 -22.96
C ASP A 34 34.83 -4.26 -21.72
N CYS A 35 34.59 -3.25 -20.87
CA CYS A 35 33.73 -3.35 -19.69
C CYS A 35 32.43 -2.60 -19.92
N THR A 36 31.44 -3.39 -20.29
CA THR A 36 30.07 -2.94 -20.55
C THR A 36 29.49 -2.12 -19.40
N ARG A 37 29.83 -2.43 -18.14
CA ARG A 37 29.27 -1.75 -16.97
C ARG A 37 29.75 -0.31 -16.81
N CYS A 38 31.04 -0.06 -17.02
CA CYS A 38 31.57 1.29 -16.96
C CYS A 38 31.12 2.09 -18.18
N GLY A 39 31.02 1.47 -19.36
CA GLY A 39 30.51 2.09 -20.59
C GLY A 39 29.10 2.67 -20.43
N VAL A 40 28.21 1.94 -19.74
CA VAL A 40 26.85 2.41 -19.43
C VAL A 40 26.85 3.61 -18.48
N LEU A 41 27.71 3.61 -17.45
CA LEU A 41 27.80 4.72 -16.50
C LEU A 41 28.25 6.02 -17.18
N ASP A 42 29.22 5.95 -18.07
CA ASP A 42 29.73 7.11 -18.82
C ASP A 42 28.65 7.73 -19.73
N ASN A 43 27.90 6.92 -20.47
CA ASN A 43 26.79 7.41 -21.29
C ASN A 43 25.73 8.15 -20.46
N THR A 44 25.41 7.63 -19.27
CA THR A 44 24.42 8.23 -18.35
C THR A 44 24.85 9.62 -17.87
N ILE A 45 26.15 9.80 -17.59
CA ILE A 45 26.71 11.08 -17.13
C ILE A 45 26.67 12.12 -18.27
N ARG A 46 27.01 11.73 -19.50
CA ARG A 46 26.98 12.64 -20.66
C ARG A 46 25.57 13.14 -20.99
N GLU A 47 24.57 12.27 -20.92
CA GLU A 47 23.17 12.65 -21.14
C GLU A 47 22.69 13.68 -20.10
N SER A 48 23.07 13.48 -18.83
CA SER A 48 22.71 14.39 -17.72
C SER A 48 23.32 15.79 -17.89
N ILE A 49 24.59 15.88 -18.32
CA ILE A 49 25.27 17.16 -18.61
C ILE A 49 24.60 17.87 -19.81
N GLY A 50 24.14 17.12 -20.81
CA GLY A 50 23.44 17.67 -21.98
C GLY A 50 22.11 18.34 -21.62
N VAL A 51 21.35 17.77 -20.68
CA VAL A 51 20.10 18.36 -20.17
C VAL A 51 20.36 19.64 -19.39
N PHE A 52 21.38 19.65 -18.53
CA PHE A 52 21.74 20.83 -17.73
C PHE A 52 22.17 22.02 -18.60
N ARG A 53 22.97 21.76 -19.65
CA ARG A 53 23.40 22.81 -20.59
C ARG A 53 22.23 23.45 -21.35
N LYS A 54 21.24 22.65 -21.77
CA LYS A 54 20.04 23.19 -22.44
C LYS A 54 19.20 24.07 -21.51
N ALA A 55 19.14 23.73 -20.22
CA ALA A 55 18.42 24.52 -19.23
C ALA A 55 19.12 25.87 -18.93
N THR A 56 20.46 25.89 -18.89
CA THR A 56 21.21 27.14 -18.67
C THR A 56 21.22 28.07 -19.88
N GLU A 57 21.26 27.52 -21.09
CA GLU A 57 21.14 28.29 -22.34
C GLU A 57 19.76 28.95 -22.49
N ALA A 58 18.69 28.26 -22.12
CA ALA A 58 17.33 28.82 -22.13
C ALA A 58 17.15 29.97 -21.12
N SER A 59 17.83 29.89 -19.97
CA SER A 59 17.70 30.86 -18.87
C SER A 59 18.50 32.15 -19.10
N ALA A 60 19.58 32.10 -19.88
CA ALA A 60 20.45 33.25 -20.17
C ALA A 60 19.79 34.33 -21.05
N GLN A 61 18.67 34.02 -21.72
CA GLN A 61 17.98 34.97 -22.61
C GLN A 61 17.14 36.03 -21.87
N TRP A 62 16.90 35.90 -20.55
CA TRP A 62 15.85 36.66 -19.86
C TRP A 62 16.33 37.66 -18.79
N ALA A 63 17.64 37.77 -18.48
CA ALA A 63 18.14 38.78 -17.53
C ALA A 63 19.65 39.12 -17.67
N PRO A 64 20.05 40.38 -17.98
CA PRO A 64 21.46 40.79 -18.15
C PRO A 64 22.31 40.78 -16.87
N SER A 65 21.69 40.80 -15.67
CA SER A 65 22.39 40.81 -14.39
C SER A 65 23.13 39.49 -14.09
N PHE A 66 22.77 38.39 -14.75
CA PHE A 66 23.49 37.11 -14.65
C PHE A 66 24.88 37.15 -15.28
N GLN A 67 25.08 38.01 -16.28
CA GLN A 67 26.36 38.13 -16.96
C GLN A 67 27.42 38.79 -16.07
N ALA A 68 27.02 39.81 -15.29
CA ALA A 68 27.90 40.46 -14.30
C ALA A 68 28.33 39.51 -13.16
N VAL A 69 27.44 38.59 -12.74
CA VAL A 69 27.74 37.56 -11.73
C VAL A 69 28.67 36.49 -12.31
N ARG A 70 28.46 36.09 -13.57
CA ARG A 70 29.32 35.17 -14.30
C ARG A 70 30.72 35.73 -14.47
N ASP A 71 30.85 36.99 -14.86
CA ASP A 71 32.14 37.62 -15.14
C ASP A 71 32.94 37.86 -13.84
N ALA A 72 32.28 38.20 -12.73
CA ALA A 72 32.91 38.31 -11.40
C ALA A 72 33.38 36.95 -10.82
N ALA A 73 32.77 35.85 -11.24
CA ALA A 73 33.15 34.49 -10.81
C ALA A 73 34.33 33.91 -11.60
N VAL A 74 34.51 34.31 -12.86
CA VAL A 74 35.62 33.88 -13.71
C VAL A 74 36.92 34.60 -13.36
N GLU A 75 36.85 35.85 -12.86
CA GLU A 75 38.02 36.68 -12.62
C GLU A 75 38.84 36.32 -11.36
N ARG A 76 38.27 35.53 -10.43
CA ARG A 76 38.99 35.07 -9.20
C ARG A 76 39.36 33.59 -9.27
N GLY A 77 40.34 33.28 -10.10
CA GLY A 77 41.04 31.99 -10.06
C GLY A 77 42.06 31.90 -8.91
N SER A 78 42.09 30.74 -8.25
CA SER A 78 43.18 30.20 -7.40
C SER A 78 43.41 30.81 -6.00
N VAL A 79 43.10 30.03 -4.94
CA VAL A 79 43.99 29.83 -3.78
C VAL A 79 43.91 28.38 -3.29
N SER A 80 45.05 27.69 -3.34
CA SER A 80 45.36 26.38 -2.76
C SER A 80 45.89 26.53 -1.32
N GLY A 81 45.59 25.57 -0.44
CA GLY A 81 46.21 25.49 0.89
C GLY A 81 45.30 24.88 1.97
N ILE A 82 45.82 23.87 2.65
CA ILE A 82 45.25 23.16 3.82
C ILE A 82 44.88 24.16 4.94
N GLY A 83 43.77 24.02 5.70
CA GLY A 83 42.86 22.88 5.74
C GLY A 83 41.62 23.03 6.64
N VAL A 84 41.02 21.86 6.88
CA VAL A 84 40.02 21.48 7.90
C VAL A 84 38.69 22.26 7.93
N TRP A 85 37.64 21.53 7.52
CA TRP A 85 36.22 21.71 7.86
C TRP A 85 35.52 22.97 7.25
N TRP A 86 34.36 22.76 6.61
CA TRP A 86 33.39 23.79 6.13
C TRP A 86 33.54 24.43 4.73
N LYS A 87 33.75 23.68 3.64
CA LYS A 87 33.60 24.25 2.27
C LYS A 87 32.66 23.61 1.23
N PRO A 88 31.97 22.46 1.43
CA PRO A 88 30.86 22.08 0.54
C PRO A 88 29.49 22.68 0.97
N ALA A 89 29.37 23.22 2.19
CA ALA A 89 28.10 23.75 2.71
C ALA A 89 27.78 25.18 2.22
N SER A 90 28.78 26.00 1.90
CA SER A 90 28.58 27.42 1.57
C SER A 90 28.01 27.65 0.16
N VAL A 91 28.31 26.78 -0.80
CA VAL A 91 27.75 26.89 -2.17
C VAL A 91 26.33 26.33 -2.24
N LEU A 92 26.04 25.28 -1.47
CA LEU A 92 24.69 24.70 -1.35
C LEU A 92 23.75 25.61 -0.54
N MET A 93 24.24 26.28 0.51
CA MET A 93 23.46 27.27 1.27
C MET A 93 23.12 28.51 0.45
N VAL A 94 24.03 29.02 -0.38
CA VAL A 94 23.71 30.19 -1.24
C VAL A 94 22.69 29.82 -2.32
N ALA A 95 22.76 28.61 -2.89
CA ALA A 95 21.74 28.12 -3.82
C ALA A 95 20.37 27.89 -3.15
N LEU A 96 20.35 27.39 -1.91
CA LEU A 96 19.13 27.11 -1.17
C LEU A 96 18.49 28.39 -0.60
N VAL A 97 19.29 29.36 -0.17
CA VAL A 97 18.81 30.68 0.27
C VAL A 97 18.23 31.47 -0.90
N VAL A 98 18.84 31.45 -2.09
CA VAL A 98 18.29 32.14 -3.26
C VAL A 98 17.05 31.43 -3.83
N ALA A 99 17.00 30.09 -3.79
CA ALA A 99 15.82 29.32 -4.21
C ALA A 99 14.62 29.50 -3.27
N VAL A 100 14.85 29.67 -1.96
CA VAL A 100 13.80 29.92 -0.96
C VAL A 100 13.34 31.39 -0.97
N TRP A 101 14.18 32.35 -1.37
CA TRP A 101 13.83 33.78 -1.38
C TRP A 101 13.11 34.25 -2.65
N LEU A 102 13.22 33.53 -3.78
CA LEU A 102 12.68 33.98 -5.07
C LEU A 102 11.42 33.23 -5.55
N TYR A 103 10.86 32.31 -4.74
CA TYR A 103 9.52 31.78 -5.01
C TYR A 103 8.49 32.42 -4.06
N PRO A 104 7.42 33.05 -4.59
CA PRO A 104 6.45 33.74 -3.75
C PRO A 104 5.68 32.71 -2.91
N ARG A 105 5.85 32.86 -1.61
CA ARG A 105 5.08 32.21 -0.56
C ARG A 105 3.66 32.77 -0.62
N SER A 106 2.72 32.09 -1.28
CA SER A 106 1.30 32.35 -1.06
C SER A 106 0.95 31.72 0.29
N GLU A 107 0.91 32.54 1.33
CA GLU A 107 0.23 32.18 2.57
C GLU A 107 -1.22 31.81 2.24
N VAL A 108 -1.58 30.56 2.52
CA VAL A 108 -2.98 30.15 2.66
C VAL A 108 -3.48 30.83 3.92
N VAL A 109 -3.98 32.05 3.74
CA VAL A 109 -4.85 32.68 4.72
C VAL A 109 -6.18 31.94 4.61
N ASP A 110 -6.55 31.22 5.67
CA ASP A 110 -7.94 30.78 5.91
C ASP A 110 -8.81 32.02 6.14
N GLY A 111 -9.05 32.75 5.05
CA GLY A 111 -10.01 33.84 4.98
C GLY A 111 -11.26 33.27 4.33
N GLY A 112 -12.36 33.25 5.08
CA GLY A 112 -13.70 33.06 4.54
C GLY A 112 -13.96 34.07 3.42
N GLY A 113 -13.69 33.65 2.19
CA GLY A 113 -13.71 34.48 0.99
C GLY A 113 -14.60 33.83 -0.05
N ILE A 114 -15.77 34.43 -0.22
CA ILE A 114 -16.58 34.56 -1.44
C ILE A 114 -16.12 33.65 -2.60
N ASN A 115 -16.96 32.66 -2.95
CA ASN A 115 -16.84 31.73 -4.07
C ASN A 115 -16.04 32.32 -5.25
N ALA A 116 -14.76 31.93 -5.38
CA ALA A 116 -14.08 32.10 -6.65
C ALA A 116 -14.87 31.27 -7.67
N PRO A 117 -15.42 31.87 -8.74
CA PRO A 117 -16.37 31.21 -9.64
C PRO A 117 -15.83 29.96 -10.35
N ASN A 118 -14.54 29.65 -10.20
CA ASN A 118 -13.83 28.60 -10.94
C ASN A 118 -13.23 27.48 -10.08
N ASP A 119 -13.64 27.38 -8.81
CA ASP A 119 -13.15 26.29 -7.97
C ASP A 119 -13.75 24.94 -8.38
N LEU A 120 -12.89 23.96 -8.65
CA LEU A 120 -13.29 22.57 -8.78
C LEU A 120 -13.72 22.02 -7.42
N ARG A 121 -14.98 21.61 -7.31
CA ARG A 121 -15.55 21.11 -6.07
C ARG A 121 -16.14 19.72 -6.24
N VAL A 122 -16.01 18.94 -5.19
CA VAL A 122 -16.71 17.66 -5.05
C VAL A 122 -18.19 17.95 -4.81
N GLU A 123 -19.04 17.49 -5.72
CA GLU A 123 -20.50 17.64 -5.63
C GLU A 123 -21.12 16.52 -4.78
N ASP A 124 -20.63 15.29 -4.95
CA ASP A 124 -21.09 14.12 -4.20
C ASP A 124 -19.99 13.06 -4.06
N VAL A 125 -20.10 12.25 -3.00
CA VAL A 125 -19.22 11.12 -2.72
C VAL A 125 -20.05 9.94 -2.20
N HIS A 126 -20.02 8.83 -2.93
CA HIS A 126 -20.52 7.55 -2.47
C HIS A 126 -19.34 6.64 -2.16
N GLY A 127 -19.23 6.15 -0.93
CA GLY A 127 -18.12 5.29 -0.51
C GLY A 127 -16.86 6.05 -0.08
N LEU A 128 -15.69 5.46 -0.31
CA LEU A 128 -14.40 6.00 0.10
C LEU A 128 -13.75 6.78 -1.04
N ALA A 129 -13.45 8.05 -0.80
CA ALA A 129 -12.62 8.86 -1.67
C ALA A 129 -11.59 9.65 -0.86
N SER A 130 -10.38 9.78 -1.41
CA SER A 130 -9.29 10.52 -0.78
C SER A 130 -8.51 11.35 -1.81
N GLN A 131 -7.91 12.42 -1.31
CA GLN A 131 -7.01 13.29 -2.05
C GLN A 131 -5.62 13.25 -1.41
N TYR A 132 -4.59 13.22 -2.24
CA TYR A 132 -3.19 13.37 -1.87
C TYR A 132 -2.69 14.69 -2.43
N GLY A 133 -2.25 15.57 -1.53
CA GLY A 133 -1.53 16.79 -1.91
C GLY A 133 -0.07 16.51 -2.27
N ARG A 134 0.63 17.53 -2.78
CA ARG A 134 2.08 17.46 -3.06
C ARG A 134 2.90 17.14 -1.80
N ASP A 135 2.39 17.49 -0.62
CA ASP A 135 3.02 17.22 0.69
C ASP A 135 2.62 15.86 1.30
N SER A 136 1.99 14.97 0.54
CA SER A 136 1.61 13.60 0.95
C SER A 136 0.61 13.50 2.09
N GLU A 137 -0.04 14.60 2.50
CA GLU A 137 -1.17 14.53 3.42
C GLU A 137 -2.38 13.90 2.71
N VAL A 138 -2.92 12.86 3.35
CA VAL A 138 -4.10 12.15 2.88
C VAL A 138 -5.34 12.78 3.51
N ALA A 139 -6.14 13.45 2.69
CA ALA A 139 -7.41 14.01 3.12
C ALA A 139 -8.57 13.15 2.59
N SER A 140 -9.50 12.74 3.46
CA SER A 140 -10.75 12.14 2.99
C SER A 140 -11.61 13.22 2.32
N LEU A 141 -12.10 12.93 1.12
CA LEU A 141 -12.93 13.85 0.36
C LEU A 141 -14.38 13.76 0.83
N VAL A 142 -14.96 14.92 1.07
CA VAL A 142 -16.36 15.11 1.43
C VAL A 142 -17.03 16.04 0.44
N LYS A 143 -18.36 16.09 0.44
CA LYS A 143 -19.12 17.05 -0.35
C LYS A 143 -18.63 18.49 -0.11
N ASN A 144 -18.48 19.25 -1.19
CA ASN A 144 -17.90 20.59 -1.28
C ASN A 144 -16.40 20.70 -1.01
N ALA A 145 -15.66 19.59 -0.85
CA ALA A 145 -14.22 19.63 -0.79
C ALA A 145 -13.63 20.26 -2.07
N ARG A 146 -12.62 21.10 -1.91
CA ARG A 146 -11.91 21.76 -3.01
C ARG A 146 -10.80 20.86 -3.52
N LEU A 147 -10.78 20.62 -4.83
CA LEU A 147 -9.69 19.90 -5.47
C LEU A 147 -8.68 20.91 -6.03
N SER A 148 -7.40 20.67 -5.80
CA SER A 148 -6.32 21.56 -6.22
C SER A 148 -5.50 20.97 -7.36
N GLU A 149 -4.89 21.85 -8.16
CA GLU A 149 -3.88 21.43 -9.14
C GLU A 149 -2.72 20.70 -8.46
N GLY A 150 -2.24 19.63 -9.09
CA GLY A 150 -1.23 18.71 -8.58
C GLY A 150 -1.76 17.68 -7.58
N ALA A 151 -3.06 17.67 -7.29
CA ALA A 151 -3.63 16.66 -6.40
C ALA A 151 -3.86 15.32 -7.11
N VAL A 152 -3.65 14.23 -6.38
CA VAL A 152 -4.08 12.89 -6.80
C VAL A 152 -5.37 12.56 -6.07
N VAL A 153 -6.43 12.21 -6.80
CA VAL A 153 -7.72 11.80 -6.25
C VAL A 153 -7.90 10.30 -6.49
N THR A 154 -8.25 9.56 -5.44
CA THR A 154 -8.52 8.11 -5.51
C THR A 154 -9.90 7.78 -4.98
N THR A 155 -10.49 6.72 -5.52
CA THR A 155 -11.76 6.13 -5.07
C THR A 155 -11.52 4.67 -4.71
N GLY A 156 -12.20 4.20 -3.66
CA GLY A 156 -12.14 2.81 -3.21
C GLY A 156 -13.04 1.87 -4.02
N PRO A 157 -13.11 0.58 -3.61
CA PRO A 157 -14.05 -0.37 -4.17
C PRO A 157 -15.49 0.12 -4.00
N ALA A 158 -16.33 -0.11 -5.02
CA ALA A 158 -17.74 0.31 -5.06
C ALA A 158 -17.98 1.81 -4.74
N SER A 159 -16.95 2.65 -4.88
CA SER A 159 -17.03 4.07 -4.58
C SER A 159 -17.24 4.90 -5.86
N GLN A 160 -17.83 6.07 -5.71
CA GLN A 160 -18.04 7.03 -6.79
C GLN A 160 -17.81 8.44 -6.24
N LEU A 161 -17.06 9.25 -6.98
CA LEU A 161 -16.88 10.66 -6.68
C LEU A 161 -17.38 11.49 -7.86
N VAL A 162 -18.26 12.45 -7.59
CA VAL A 162 -18.74 13.41 -8.58
C VAL A 162 -18.13 14.75 -8.26
N ALA A 163 -17.47 15.36 -9.23
CA ALA A 163 -16.91 16.70 -9.11
C ALA A 163 -17.34 17.56 -10.28
N LYS A 164 -17.53 18.85 -10.00
CA LYS A 164 -18.07 19.81 -10.94
C LYS A 164 -17.33 21.14 -10.83
N GLN A 165 -17.07 21.73 -11.98
CA GLN A 165 -16.78 23.15 -12.09
C GLN A 165 -17.89 23.79 -12.92
N ALA A 166 -18.43 24.90 -12.41
CA ALA A 166 -19.46 25.63 -13.11
C ALA A 166 -18.96 26.12 -14.47
N GLY A 167 -19.69 25.76 -15.54
CA GLY A 167 -19.47 26.26 -16.90
C GLY A 167 -18.33 25.60 -17.68
N ILE A 168 -17.61 24.62 -17.11
CA ILE A 168 -16.55 23.91 -17.82
C ILE A 168 -16.86 22.42 -17.96
N ALA A 169 -16.99 21.70 -16.84
CA ALA A 169 -17.20 20.26 -16.88
C ALA A 169 -17.77 19.71 -15.56
N SER A 170 -18.53 18.63 -15.68
CA SER A 170 -18.83 17.71 -14.59
C SER A 170 -18.24 16.34 -14.89
N TRP A 171 -17.62 15.71 -13.90
CA TRP A 171 -17.05 14.38 -14.05
C TRP A 171 -17.35 13.47 -12.86
N SER A 172 -17.45 12.19 -13.15
CA SER A 172 -17.69 11.10 -12.20
C SER A 172 -16.53 10.12 -12.29
N LEU A 173 -15.80 9.97 -11.20
CA LEU A 173 -14.76 8.97 -11.02
C LEU A 173 -15.36 7.75 -10.33
N LEU A 174 -15.26 6.59 -10.97
CA LEU A 174 -15.89 5.35 -10.51
C LEU A 174 -14.94 4.49 -9.68
N ALA A 175 -15.42 3.33 -9.22
CA ALA A 175 -14.69 2.45 -8.31
C ALA A 175 -13.25 2.15 -8.76
N ASP A 176 -12.35 2.06 -7.78
CA ASP A 176 -10.94 1.71 -7.95
C ASP A 176 -10.14 2.63 -8.90
N SER A 177 -10.63 3.86 -9.10
CA SER A 177 -10.02 4.81 -10.04
C SER A 177 -9.09 5.80 -9.35
N MET A 178 -8.09 6.26 -10.10
CA MET A 178 -7.08 7.22 -9.66
C MET A 178 -6.83 8.25 -10.76
N VAL A 179 -7.03 9.53 -10.42
CA VAL A 179 -6.83 10.65 -11.34
C VAL A 179 -5.90 11.69 -10.71
N HIS A 180 -4.95 12.18 -11.49
CA HIS A 180 -4.06 13.29 -11.14
C HIS A 180 -4.54 14.56 -11.82
N ILE A 181 -4.74 15.63 -11.06
CA ILE A 181 -5.16 16.93 -11.60
C ILE A 181 -3.89 17.64 -12.08
N VAL A 182 -3.56 17.51 -13.36
CA VAL A 182 -2.30 18.03 -13.92
C VAL A 182 -2.31 19.55 -13.96
N THR A 183 -3.36 20.12 -14.56
CA THR A 183 -3.56 21.57 -14.65
C THR A 183 -5.05 21.85 -14.57
N TRP A 184 -5.41 22.91 -13.85
CA TRP A 184 -6.80 23.31 -13.70
C TRP A 184 -6.96 24.83 -13.78
N SER A 185 -7.30 25.32 -14.97
CA SER A 185 -7.52 26.74 -15.24
C SER A 185 -8.70 26.93 -16.21
N GLU A 186 -9.21 28.16 -16.34
CA GLU A 186 -10.29 28.46 -17.32
C GLU A 186 -9.90 28.11 -18.76
N GLN A 187 -8.63 28.33 -19.13
CA GLN A 187 -8.15 28.15 -20.50
C GLN A 187 -7.68 26.72 -20.79
N HIS A 188 -7.20 26.01 -19.77
CA HIS A 188 -6.61 24.69 -19.93
C HIS A 188 -6.92 23.82 -18.72
N VAL A 189 -7.65 22.75 -18.98
CA VAL A 189 -7.91 21.68 -18.02
C VAL A 189 -7.23 20.41 -18.51
N ALA A 190 -6.39 19.82 -17.69
CA ALA A 190 -5.71 18.56 -17.98
C ALA A 190 -5.81 17.60 -16.78
N LEU A 191 -6.38 16.42 -17.03
CA LEU A 191 -6.49 15.34 -16.07
C LEU A 191 -5.63 14.14 -16.50
N GLY A 192 -4.87 13.55 -15.59
CA GLY A 192 -4.12 12.32 -15.81
C GLY A 192 -4.86 11.14 -15.20
N LEU A 193 -5.47 10.27 -16.01
CA LEU A 193 -6.12 9.07 -15.51
C LEU A 193 -5.11 7.93 -15.42
N GLU A 194 -4.66 7.63 -14.19
CA GLU A 194 -3.67 6.59 -13.94
C GLU A 194 -4.27 5.19 -13.91
N ARG A 195 -5.52 5.03 -13.47
CA ARG A 195 -6.29 3.77 -13.59
C ARG A 195 -7.78 3.99 -13.36
N GLY A 196 -8.59 3.05 -13.82
CA GLY A 196 -10.02 2.99 -13.55
C GLY A 196 -10.85 3.69 -14.62
N GLU A 197 -12.05 4.14 -14.27
CA GLU A 197 -13.03 4.72 -15.19
C GLU A 197 -13.43 6.13 -14.74
N ILE A 198 -13.40 7.07 -15.69
CA ILE A 198 -13.90 8.43 -15.53
C ILE A 198 -14.95 8.72 -16.60
N ARG A 199 -16.11 9.23 -16.17
CA ARG A 199 -17.19 9.71 -17.04
C ARG A 199 -17.22 11.22 -17.01
N LEU A 200 -17.28 11.86 -18.17
CA LEU A 200 -17.24 13.30 -18.28
C LEU A 200 -18.36 13.83 -19.14
N HIS A 201 -18.83 15.01 -18.72
CA HIS A 201 -19.64 15.91 -19.52
C HIS A 201 -18.93 17.25 -19.52
N VAL A 202 -18.40 17.64 -20.68
CA VAL A 202 -17.69 18.92 -20.87
C VAL A 202 -18.65 19.86 -21.57
N ASP A 203 -18.87 21.04 -20.97
CA ASP A 203 -19.67 22.11 -21.57
C ASP A 203 -18.97 22.64 -22.84
N LYS A 204 -19.69 23.43 -23.63
CA LYS A 204 -19.11 24.02 -24.85
C LYS A 204 -18.02 25.03 -24.46
N LEU A 205 -16.79 24.70 -24.83
CA LEU A 205 -15.60 25.53 -24.60
C LEU A 205 -15.51 26.70 -25.59
N GLU A 206 -15.01 27.85 -25.13
CA GLU A 206 -14.73 29.02 -25.97
C GLU A 206 -13.47 28.80 -26.84
N PRO A 207 -13.29 29.54 -27.95
CA PRO A 207 -12.10 29.42 -28.79
C PRO A 207 -10.80 29.68 -28.01
N GLY A 208 -9.94 28.66 -27.94
CA GLY A 208 -8.67 28.70 -27.21
C GLY A 208 -8.69 27.96 -25.88
N GLU A 209 -9.87 27.64 -25.36
CA GLU A 209 -10.02 26.76 -24.20
C GLU A 209 -9.83 25.28 -24.61
N THR A 210 -9.27 24.49 -23.70
CA THR A 210 -8.96 23.08 -23.95
C THR A 210 -9.22 22.21 -22.75
N PHE A 211 -9.79 21.03 -23.00
CA PHE A 211 -9.99 19.98 -22.00
C PHE A 211 -9.30 18.69 -22.46
N GLU A 212 -8.37 18.20 -21.65
CA GLU A 212 -7.53 17.04 -21.95
C GLU A 212 -7.59 15.95 -20.88
N ILE A 213 -7.63 14.68 -21.31
CA ILE A 213 -7.37 13.52 -20.46
C ILE A 213 -6.17 12.76 -20.98
N ARG A 214 -5.18 12.54 -20.11
CA ARG A 214 -3.93 11.85 -20.41
C ARG A 214 -3.93 10.48 -19.74
N THR A 215 -3.56 9.46 -20.50
CA THR A 215 -3.27 8.11 -19.99
C THR A 215 -1.89 7.66 -20.46
N GLU A 216 -1.46 6.46 -20.08
CA GLU A 216 -0.20 5.87 -20.57
C GLU A 216 -0.16 5.76 -22.12
N TYR A 217 -1.31 5.68 -22.80
CA TYR A 217 -1.38 5.33 -24.22
C TYR A 217 -1.86 6.44 -25.15
N CYS A 218 -2.59 7.43 -24.63
CA CYS A 218 -3.15 8.48 -25.46
C CYS A 218 -3.46 9.75 -24.68
N THR A 219 -3.60 10.85 -25.43
CA THR A 219 -4.22 12.09 -24.96
C THR A 219 -5.57 12.26 -25.64
N VAL A 220 -6.61 12.52 -24.85
CA VAL A 220 -7.99 12.68 -25.29
C VAL A 220 -8.33 14.17 -25.16
N THR A 221 -8.51 14.87 -26.27
CA THR A 221 -8.82 16.31 -26.31
C THR A 221 -10.26 16.52 -26.79
N VAL A 222 -10.98 17.41 -26.12
CA VAL A 222 -12.42 17.58 -26.29
C VAL A 222 -12.84 19.05 -26.37
N ALA A 223 -13.86 19.32 -27.18
CA ALA A 223 -14.56 20.61 -27.24
C ALA A 223 -16.09 20.37 -27.19
N GLY A 224 -16.67 20.30 -25.98
CA GLY A 224 -18.13 20.19 -25.76
C GLY A 224 -18.76 18.83 -26.07
N THR A 225 -18.57 17.82 -25.21
CA THR A 225 -18.88 16.40 -25.49
C THR A 225 -19.08 15.62 -24.18
N ALA A 226 -19.96 14.60 -24.20
CA ALA A 226 -20.03 13.58 -23.15
C ALA A 226 -19.31 12.29 -23.58
N PHE A 227 -18.41 11.77 -22.73
CA PHE A 227 -17.61 10.60 -23.05
C PHE A 227 -17.12 9.89 -21.77
N THR A 228 -16.66 8.66 -21.93
CA THR A 228 -16.11 7.82 -20.86
C THR A 228 -14.71 7.36 -21.25
N VAL A 229 -13.77 7.42 -20.30
CA VAL A 229 -12.41 6.88 -20.46
C VAL A 229 -12.20 5.81 -19.40
N HIS A 230 -11.91 4.58 -19.84
CA HIS A 230 -11.55 3.46 -18.98
C HIS A 230 -10.11 3.07 -19.25
N HIS A 231 -9.24 3.22 -18.25
CA HIS A 231 -7.82 2.93 -18.36
C HIS A 231 -7.41 1.76 -17.47
N ARG A 232 -6.80 0.75 -18.09
CA ARG A 232 -6.16 -0.38 -17.43
C ARG A 232 -4.65 -0.31 -17.67
N PRO A 233 -3.86 0.07 -16.65
CA PRO A 233 -2.40 0.19 -16.77
C PRO A 233 -1.75 -1.06 -17.32
N GLY A 234 -0.77 -0.89 -18.21
CA GLY A 234 -0.09 -2.00 -18.87
C GLY A 234 -0.91 -2.76 -19.93
N ILE A 235 -2.21 -2.47 -20.09
CA ILE A 235 -3.12 -3.22 -20.97
C ILE A 235 -3.68 -2.31 -22.07
N GLN A 236 -4.60 -1.40 -21.72
CA GLN A 236 -5.33 -0.59 -22.70
C GLN A 236 -5.99 0.66 -22.11
N THR A 237 -6.34 1.61 -22.98
CA THR A 237 -7.27 2.71 -22.73
C THR A 237 -8.44 2.59 -23.69
N GLU A 238 -9.65 2.52 -23.15
CA GLU A 238 -10.89 2.49 -23.91
C GLU A 238 -11.59 3.85 -23.78
N VAL A 239 -11.87 4.50 -24.91
CA VAL A 239 -12.57 5.80 -24.97
C VAL A 239 -13.88 5.59 -25.70
N SER A 240 -15.00 5.80 -25.00
CA SER A 240 -16.35 5.69 -25.56
C SER A 240 -17.02 7.05 -25.58
N VAL A 241 -17.49 7.49 -26.75
CA VAL A 241 -18.08 8.82 -26.92
C VAL A 241 -19.59 8.70 -26.95
N LEU A 242 -20.26 9.37 -26.02
CA LEU A 242 -21.73 9.35 -25.91
C LEU A 242 -22.35 10.43 -26.81
N SER A 243 -21.78 11.63 -26.84
CA SER A 243 -22.24 12.73 -27.69
C SER A 243 -21.06 13.57 -28.17
N GLY A 244 -21.17 14.22 -29.32
CA GLY A 244 -20.11 15.09 -29.86
C GLY A 244 -18.98 14.33 -30.56
N VAL A 245 -17.78 14.92 -30.57
CA VAL A 245 -16.57 14.37 -31.19
C VAL A 245 -15.39 14.54 -30.25
N VAL A 246 -14.55 13.52 -30.18
CA VAL A 246 -13.36 13.48 -29.34
C VAL A 246 -12.13 13.24 -30.22
N ARG A 247 -11.08 14.05 -30.03
CA ARG A 247 -9.78 13.81 -30.66
C ARG A 247 -8.94 12.93 -29.73
N VAL A 248 -8.57 11.73 -30.18
CA VAL A 248 -7.70 10.81 -29.46
C VAL A 248 -6.34 10.77 -30.16
N ASP A 249 -5.32 11.30 -29.50
CA ASP A 249 -3.93 11.29 -29.95
C ASP A 249 -3.19 10.10 -29.31
N SER A 250 -3.01 9.03 -30.07
CA SER A 250 -2.34 7.81 -29.61
C SER A 250 -0.85 7.89 -29.88
N ILE A 251 -0.04 7.51 -28.89
CA ILE A 251 1.42 7.44 -29.02
C ILE A 251 1.83 6.49 -30.16
N ALA A 252 1.09 5.41 -30.37
CA ALA A 252 1.43 4.38 -31.34
C ALA A 252 0.87 4.65 -32.76
N GLN A 253 -0.22 5.42 -32.87
CA GLN A 253 -1.03 5.47 -34.10
C GLN A 253 -1.34 6.88 -34.59
N GLY A 254 -0.93 7.90 -33.85
CA GLY A 254 -1.26 9.29 -34.13
C GLY A 254 -2.72 9.62 -33.81
N VAL A 255 -3.23 10.62 -34.52
CA VAL A 255 -4.51 11.26 -34.21
C VAL A 255 -5.68 10.52 -34.87
N ARG A 256 -6.72 10.24 -34.09
CA ARG A 256 -8.02 9.77 -34.57
C ARG A 256 -9.16 10.59 -33.96
N PHE A 257 -10.18 10.87 -34.75
CA PHE A 257 -11.44 11.43 -34.27
C PHE A 257 -12.43 10.29 -33.99
N VAL A 258 -13.10 10.37 -32.85
CA VAL A 258 -14.08 9.39 -32.37
C VAL A 258 -15.40 10.11 -32.23
N HIS A 259 -16.43 9.62 -32.92
CA HIS A 259 -17.75 10.24 -32.99
C HIS A 259 -18.71 9.64 -31.97
N ALA A 260 -19.83 10.32 -31.71
CA ALA A 260 -20.90 9.80 -30.85
C ALA A 260 -21.33 8.38 -31.25
N GLY A 261 -21.45 7.50 -30.25
CA GLY A 261 -21.74 6.08 -30.41
C GLY A 261 -20.50 5.22 -30.72
N GLU A 262 -19.34 5.81 -30.98
CA GLU A 262 -18.12 5.05 -31.24
C GLU A 262 -17.31 4.80 -29.98
N THR A 263 -16.68 3.62 -29.94
CA THR A 263 -15.66 3.27 -28.96
C THR A 263 -14.35 2.97 -29.66
N VAL A 264 -13.28 3.54 -29.13
CA VAL A 264 -11.91 3.25 -29.55
C VAL A 264 -11.11 2.63 -28.41
N VAL A 265 -10.38 1.56 -28.70
CA VAL A 265 -9.43 0.93 -27.78
C VAL A 265 -8.01 1.23 -28.25
N VAL A 266 -7.19 1.76 -27.35
CA VAL A 266 -5.78 2.09 -27.55
C VAL A 266 -4.94 1.20 -26.65
N THR A 267 -4.07 0.39 -27.24
CA THR A 267 -3.11 -0.45 -26.51
C THR A 267 -1.68 0.00 -26.81
N LYS A 268 -0.71 -0.56 -26.11
CA LYS A 268 0.73 -0.27 -26.31
C LYS A 268 1.24 -0.70 -27.70
N THR A 269 0.66 -1.76 -28.28
CA THR A 269 1.23 -2.45 -29.45
C THR A 269 0.28 -2.63 -30.62
N GLU A 270 -1.02 -2.32 -30.50
CA GLU A 270 -2.01 -2.67 -31.53
C GLU A 270 -2.82 -1.48 -32.03
N ARG A 271 -3.27 -1.64 -33.29
CA ARG A 271 -4.14 -0.76 -34.08
C ARG A 271 -5.49 -0.51 -33.39
N PHE A 272 -6.06 0.67 -33.61
CA PHE A 272 -7.36 1.07 -33.10
C PHE A 272 -8.40 0.02 -33.48
N VAL A 273 -8.92 -0.70 -32.50
CA VAL A 273 -10.06 -1.59 -32.72
C VAL A 273 -11.30 -0.73 -32.57
N ALA A 274 -11.92 -0.37 -33.69
CA ALA A 274 -13.24 0.23 -33.67
C ALA A 274 -14.22 -0.86 -33.23
N LYS A 275 -14.81 -0.69 -32.05
CA LYS A 275 -15.89 -1.56 -31.60
C LYS A 275 -17.19 -0.84 -31.94
N THR A 276 -17.87 -1.30 -32.99
CA THR A 276 -19.24 -0.84 -33.27
C THR A 276 -20.10 -1.29 -32.09
N PRO A 277 -20.89 -0.40 -31.47
CA PRO A 277 -21.78 -0.81 -30.40
C PRO A 277 -22.72 -1.91 -30.93
N LEU A 278 -22.90 -2.95 -30.12
CA LEU A 278 -24.00 -3.88 -30.32
C LEU A 278 -25.30 -3.05 -30.27
N PRO A 279 -26.26 -3.25 -31.20
CA PRO A 279 -27.53 -2.53 -31.18
C PRO A 279 -28.19 -2.66 -29.81
N ASP A 280 -28.67 -1.54 -29.29
CA ASP A 280 -29.14 -1.35 -27.92
C ASP A 280 -30.06 -2.49 -27.45
N SER A 281 -29.68 -3.16 -26.35
CA SER A 281 -30.67 -3.78 -25.46
C SER A 281 -31.57 -2.67 -24.94
N PRO A 282 -32.91 -2.82 -24.95
CA PRO A 282 -33.82 -1.74 -24.66
C PRO A 282 -33.63 -1.23 -23.23
N ALA A 283 -33.07 -0.03 -23.12
CA ALA A 283 -33.00 0.71 -21.87
C ALA A 283 -34.42 1.07 -21.42
N ALA A 284 -34.66 0.88 -20.13
CA ALA A 284 -35.83 1.34 -19.42
C ALA A 284 -36.06 2.84 -19.67
N GLU A 285 -37.22 3.15 -20.22
CA GLU A 285 -37.77 4.50 -20.27
C GLU A 285 -37.99 4.99 -18.83
N LEU A 286 -37.21 5.99 -18.42
CA LEU A 286 -37.62 6.91 -17.36
C LEU A 286 -38.62 7.88 -17.99
N SER A 287 -39.91 7.60 -17.84
CA SER A 287 -40.98 8.52 -18.22
C SER A 287 -41.18 9.60 -17.17
N GLU A 288 -41.29 10.82 -17.68
CA GLU A 288 -41.74 12.01 -16.97
C GLU A 288 -43.12 11.77 -16.35
N SER A 289 -43.28 12.32 -15.15
CA SER A 289 -44.50 12.32 -14.35
C SER A 289 -45.69 12.95 -15.09
N GLU A 290 -46.64 12.13 -15.53
CA GLU A 290 -48.01 12.56 -15.84
C GLU A 290 -48.93 12.32 -14.63
N VAL A 291 -49.55 13.42 -14.22
CA VAL A 291 -50.63 13.51 -13.23
C VAL A 291 -51.86 12.80 -13.76
N LEU A 292 -52.29 11.71 -13.11
CA LEU A 292 -53.67 11.23 -13.20
C LEU A 292 -54.17 10.74 -11.83
N GLU A 293 -55.29 11.32 -11.44
CA GLU A 293 -56.12 10.97 -10.29
C GLU A 293 -56.68 9.54 -10.40
N GLY A 294 -56.82 8.89 -9.24
CA GLY A 294 -57.93 7.99 -8.98
C GLY A 294 -57.70 6.49 -9.19
N GLN A 295 -57.78 5.75 -8.08
CA GLN A 295 -58.76 4.67 -7.86
C GLN A 295 -58.17 3.36 -7.30
N ASP A 296 -58.91 2.85 -6.32
CA ASP A 296 -58.62 1.83 -5.31
C ASP A 296 -58.28 0.40 -5.79
N ASP A 297 -57.75 -0.33 -4.80
CA ASP A 297 -57.84 -1.78 -4.56
C ASP A 297 -57.08 -2.75 -5.48
N SER A 298 -55.97 -3.30 -4.96
CA SER A 298 -55.95 -4.69 -4.45
C SER A 298 -54.53 -5.14 -4.08
N VAL A 299 -54.39 -5.56 -2.82
CA VAL A 299 -53.19 -6.20 -2.27
C VAL A 299 -53.24 -7.70 -2.57
N VAL A 300 -52.34 -8.19 -3.43
CA VAL A 300 -52.08 -9.62 -3.61
C VAL A 300 -50.72 -9.95 -3.01
N VAL A 301 -50.75 -10.53 -1.81
CA VAL A 301 -49.58 -11.12 -1.14
C VAL A 301 -49.31 -12.50 -1.76
N LEU A 302 -48.27 -12.61 -2.56
CA LEU A 302 -47.70 -13.90 -2.96
C LEU A 302 -46.72 -14.37 -1.87
N ARG A 303 -47.20 -15.21 -0.95
CA ARG A 303 -46.36 -16.07 -0.12
C ARG A 303 -45.78 -17.18 -1.00
N ARG A 304 -44.45 -17.28 -1.04
CA ARG A 304 -43.74 -18.48 -1.51
C ARG A 304 -43.47 -19.37 -0.29
N ASP A 305 -44.06 -20.55 -0.32
CA ASP A 305 -43.72 -21.66 0.56
C ASP A 305 -42.31 -22.15 0.24
N ILE A 306 -41.44 -22.18 1.25
CA ILE A 306 -40.15 -22.87 1.19
C ILE A 306 -40.29 -24.12 2.07
N ASP A 307 -40.26 -25.26 1.37
CA ASP A 307 -40.28 -26.61 1.89
C ASP A 307 -38.95 -26.90 2.60
N ALA A 308 -39.00 -27.00 3.93
CA ALA A 308 -37.87 -27.35 4.78
C ALA A 308 -38.06 -28.79 5.28
N SER A 309 -37.69 -29.76 4.44
CA SER A 309 -37.53 -31.15 4.87
C SER A 309 -36.32 -31.77 4.18
N GLN A 310 -35.20 -31.87 4.91
CA GLN A 310 -34.21 -32.96 4.87
C GLN A 310 -32.94 -32.58 5.64
N TYR A 311 -32.92 -32.88 6.94
CA TYR A 311 -31.68 -33.22 7.67
C TYR A 311 -32.02 -34.31 8.71
N PRO A 312 -31.29 -35.43 8.77
CA PRO A 312 -31.52 -36.47 9.76
C PRO A 312 -30.88 -36.11 11.11
N GLN A 313 -31.62 -36.35 12.18
CA GLN A 313 -31.17 -36.27 13.57
C GLN A 313 -30.28 -37.48 13.92
N GLU A 314 -29.06 -37.21 14.40
CA GLU A 314 -28.28 -38.20 15.14
C GLU A 314 -28.52 -38.08 16.65
N ARG A 315 -28.63 -39.27 17.25
CA ARG A 315 -29.01 -39.57 18.63
C ARG A 315 -28.07 -38.96 19.66
N ARG A 316 -28.66 -38.44 20.74
CA ARG A 316 -28.02 -38.28 22.05
C ARG A 316 -28.50 -39.38 22.99
N GLU A 317 -27.58 -40.27 23.34
CA GLU A 317 -27.50 -41.03 24.59
C GLU A 317 -26.11 -40.67 25.15
N GLY A 318 -25.85 -40.32 26.40
CA GLY A 318 -26.61 -40.24 27.64
C GLY A 318 -25.58 -40.45 28.74
N GLU A 319 -25.43 -39.57 29.73
CA GLU A 319 -24.87 -39.96 31.03
C GLU A 319 -25.16 -38.94 32.14
N ARG A 320 -26.01 -39.40 33.06
CA ARG A 320 -26.13 -39.04 34.48
C ARG A 320 -24.79 -39.38 35.18
N THR A 321 -24.32 -38.81 36.30
CA THR A 321 -24.89 -38.16 37.48
C THR A 321 -23.69 -37.75 38.35
N HIS A 322 -23.78 -36.68 39.15
CA HIS A 322 -23.59 -36.74 40.62
C HIS A 322 -23.75 -35.36 41.26
N HIS A 323 -24.75 -35.29 42.13
CA HIS A 323 -25.02 -34.19 43.05
C HIS A 323 -23.99 -34.17 44.18
N HIS A 324 -23.46 -33.00 44.53
CA HIS A 324 -23.03 -32.74 45.90
C HIS A 324 -23.50 -31.38 46.40
N ALA A 325 -23.89 -31.43 47.67
CA ALA A 325 -24.89 -30.59 48.29
C ALA A 325 -24.27 -29.38 49.02
N VAL A 326 -25.15 -28.40 49.18
CA VAL A 326 -25.03 -27.16 49.93
C VAL A 326 -24.86 -27.46 51.43
N GLU A 327 -23.86 -26.85 52.06
CA GLU A 327 -23.89 -26.58 53.51
C GLU A 327 -23.68 -25.09 53.77
N LYS A 328 -24.72 -24.47 54.35
CA LYS A 328 -24.68 -23.19 55.06
C LYS A 328 -24.15 -23.42 56.48
N PRO A 329 -23.62 -22.39 57.14
CA PRO A 329 -23.98 -22.19 58.54
C PRO A 329 -24.40 -20.76 58.87
N THR A 330 -25.54 -20.68 59.54
CA THR A 330 -26.08 -19.51 60.26
C THR A 330 -25.64 -19.54 61.73
N LEU A 331 -25.20 -18.36 62.22
CA LEU A 331 -25.48 -17.70 63.53
C LEU A 331 -25.45 -18.57 64.81
N SER A 332 -24.85 -18.15 65.93
CA SER A 332 -25.28 -17.01 66.77
C SER A 332 -24.38 -16.91 68.07
N PRO A 333 -24.68 -16.09 69.11
CA PRO A 333 -23.82 -15.02 69.62
C PRO A 333 -23.19 -15.31 71.01
N ARG A 334 -22.21 -14.50 71.45
CA ARG A 334 -21.89 -14.39 72.89
C ARG A 334 -21.25 -13.05 73.25
N GLU A 335 -21.98 -12.28 74.04
CA GLU A 335 -21.50 -11.15 74.83
C GLU A 335 -20.46 -11.60 75.87
N ALA A 336 -19.43 -10.78 76.09
CA ALA A 336 -18.92 -10.43 77.42
C ALA A 336 -17.81 -9.37 77.31
N ASN A 337 -18.13 -8.16 77.74
CA ASN A 337 -17.18 -7.15 78.25
C ASN A 337 -16.58 -7.69 79.57
N PRO A 338 -15.29 -7.46 79.88
CA PRO A 338 -14.99 -6.34 80.77
C PRO A 338 -13.65 -5.62 80.54
N GLU A 339 -13.69 -4.32 80.81
CA GLU A 339 -12.75 -3.49 81.57
C GLU A 339 -11.21 -3.57 81.37
N ILE A 340 -10.69 -2.42 80.92
CA ILE A 340 -9.58 -1.64 81.52
C ILE A 340 -8.18 -2.28 81.55
N PHE A 341 -7.30 -1.80 80.67
CA PHE A 341 -5.97 -1.30 81.07
C PHE A 341 -5.42 -0.32 80.01
N VAL A 342 -5.17 0.93 80.42
CA VAL A 342 -4.47 1.94 79.63
C VAL A 342 -3.01 1.96 80.09
N PRO A 343 -2.04 1.49 79.29
CA PRO A 343 -0.65 1.86 79.48
C PRO A 343 -0.28 3.07 78.60
N GLU A 344 0.56 3.90 79.20
CA GLU A 344 0.99 5.21 78.75
C GLU A 344 1.56 5.24 77.33
N THR A 345 1.29 6.37 76.68
CA THR A 345 1.83 6.83 75.41
C THR A 345 3.35 6.92 75.45
N THR A 346 4.03 5.90 74.95
CA THR A 346 5.41 6.04 74.46
C THR A 346 5.34 6.42 72.99
N THR A 347 5.56 7.70 72.70
CA THR A 347 5.78 8.22 71.35
C THR A 347 7.04 7.59 70.75
N VAL A 348 6.87 6.44 70.10
CA VAL A 348 7.85 5.90 69.17
C VAL A 348 7.75 6.75 67.91
N ASN A 349 8.80 7.53 67.63
CA ASN A 349 8.98 8.24 66.37
C ASN A 349 8.84 7.23 65.22
N LYS A 350 7.70 7.27 64.54
CA LYS A 350 7.46 6.57 63.28
C LYS A 350 8.55 7.06 62.32
N PRO A 351 9.44 6.19 61.80
CA PRO A 351 10.42 6.62 60.83
C PRO A 351 9.68 7.27 59.67
N GLU A 352 10.07 8.50 59.32
CA GLU A 352 9.68 9.16 58.07
C GLU A 352 10.01 8.18 56.95
N THR A 353 9.00 7.45 56.48
CA THR A 353 9.10 6.64 55.27
C THR A 353 9.26 7.64 54.14
N ASP A 354 10.43 7.65 53.51
CA ASP A 354 10.69 8.37 52.27
C ASP A 354 9.47 8.22 51.33
N PRO A 355 9.02 9.30 50.67
CA PRO A 355 7.91 9.22 49.73
C PRO A 355 8.22 8.12 48.71
N PRO A 356 7.27 7.21 48.41
CA PRO A 356 7.52 6.08 47.52
C PRO A 356 8.11 6.61 46.22
N GLN A 357 9.36 6.22 45.94
CA GLN A 357 10.06 6.66 44.74
C GLN A 357 9.23 6.25 43.53
N GLN A 358 8.68 7.23 42.80
CA GLN A 358 7.88 6.99 41.61
C GLN A 358 8.76 6.29 40.57
N ARG A 359 8.38 5.07 40.19
CA ARG A 359 9.11 4.31 39.16
C ARG A 359 8.97 5.01 37.82
N THR A 360 10.06 5.05 37.07
CA THR A 360 10.06 5.62 35.71
C THR A 360 9.40 4.66 34.71
N GLU A 361 8.87 5.20 33.61
CA GLU A 361 8.33 4.38 32.50
C GLU A 361 9.34 3.32 32.02
N GLY A 362 10.60 3.71 31.82
CA GLY A 362 11.66 2.81 31.36
C GLY A 362 11.91 1.65 32.32
N GLU A 363 11.84 1.90 33.63
CA GLU A 363 11.96 0.87 34.65
C GLU A 363 10.77 -0.10 34.62
N LEU A 364 9.55 0.42 34.53
CA LEU A 364 8.32 -0.37 34.44
C LEU A 364 8.32 -1.26 33.19
N LEU A 365 8.70 -0.73 32.03
CA LEU A 365 8.83 -1.52 30.79
C LEU A 365 9.85 -2.66 30.94
N ARG A 366 10.99 -2.39 31.60
CA ARG A 366 12.03 -3.41 31.83
C ARG A 366 11.55 -4.50 32.79
N ILE A 367 10.93 -4.13 33.91
CA ILE A 367 10.40 -5.09 34.89
C ILE A 367 9.26 -5.91 34.27
N GLY A 368 8.30 -5.26 33.60
CA GLY A 368 7.18 -5.92 32.92
C GLY A 368 7.65 -6.97 31.92
N ARG A 369 8.58 -6.61 31.01
CA ARG A 369 9.17 -7.58 30.06
C ARG A 369 9.88 -8.73 30.74
N THR A 370 10.58 -8.47 31.85
CA THR A 370 11.26 -9.51 32.63
C THR A 370 10.25 -10.49 33.22
N LEU A 371 9.14 -10.00 33.76
CA LEU A 371 8.06 -10.83 34.30
C LEU A 371 7.41 -11.68 33.19
N LEU A 372 7.07 -11.08 32.04
CA LEU A 372 6.51 -11.80 30.90
C LEU A 372 7.46 -12.89 30.36
N SER A 373 8.77 -12.61 30.30
CA SER A 373 9.76 -13.61 29.87
C SER A 373 9.87 -14.81 30.81
N LYS A 374 9.44 -14.66 32.08
CA LYS A 374 9.39 -15.73 33.08
C LYS A 374 8.04 -16.46 33.10
N GLY A 375 7.05 -15.97 32.34
CA GLY A 375 5.66 -16.45 32.39
C GLY A 375 4.87 -15.93 33.61
N ASP A 376 5.38 -14.90 34.30
CA ASP A 376 4.72 -14.29 35.47
C ASP A 376 3.66 -13.24 35.04
N ASP A 377 2.77 -13.62 34.13
CA ASP A 377 1.87 -12.68 33.44
C ASP A 377 0.97 -11.89 34.40
N LYS A 378 0.46 -12.55 35.47
CA LYS A 378 -0.38 -11.89 36.49
C LYS A 378 0.34 -10.78 37.24
N GLN A 379 1.62 -10.97 37.56
CA GLN A 379 2.43 -9.94 38.22
C GLN A 379 2.74 -8.79 37.26
N ALA A 380 3.00 -9.11 35.98
CA ALA A 380 3.21 -8.10 34.95
C ALA A 380 1.96 -7.23 34.76
N ILE A 381 0.78 -7.85 34.64
CA ILE A 381 -0.51 -7.15 34.53
C ILE A 381 -0.71 -6.22 35.74
N THR A 382 -0.62 -6.76 36.96
CA THR A 382 -0.82 -5.97 38.19
C THR A 382 0.12 -4.75 38.24
N LEU A 383 1.40 -4.95 37.90
CA LEU A 383 2.40 -3.88 37.88
C LEU A 383 2.06 -2.79 36.84
N LEU A 384 1.70 -3.21 35.63
CA LEU A 384 1.45 -2.30 34.50
C LEU A 384 0.11 -1.57 34.65
N GLU A 385 -0.94 -2.25 35.11
CA GLU A 385 -2.24 -1.62 35.44
C GLU A 385 -2.08 -0.56 36.52
N THR A 386 -1.33 -0.86 37.58
CA THR A 386 -1.05 0.13 38.64
C THR A 386 -0.37 1.37 38.06
N ALA A 387 0.65 1.19 37.22
CA ALA A 387 1.33 2.31 36.58
C ALA A 387 0.40 3.15 35.67
N VAL A 388 -0.46 2.49 34.88
CA VAL A 388 -1.43 3.18 34.02
C VAL A 388 -2.44 3.95 34.86
N ASN A 389 -2.95 3.37 35.95
CA ASN A 389 -3.89 4.01 36.87
C ASN A 389 -3.25 5.19 37.63
N ASP A 390 -1.94 5.14 37.89
CA ASP A 390 -1.16 6.23 38.46
C ASP A 390 -0.84 7.35 37.43
N GLY A 391 -1.36 7.25 36.20
CA GLY A 391 -1.26 8.26 35.16
C GLY A 391 -0.14 8.04 34.13
N LEU A 392 0.61 6.93 34.19
CA LEU A 392 1.66 6.58 33.22
C LEU A 392 1.08 5.81 32.01
N GLY A 393 -0.03 6.27 31.46
CA GLY A 393 -0.71 5.67 30.30
C GLY A 393 -0.03 5.94 28.95
N THR A 394 1.27 5.70 28.82
CA THR A 394 1.98 5.90 27.54
C THR A 394 1.63 4.79 26.55
N PRO A 395 1.70 5.04 25.22
CA PRO A 395 1.45 4.00 24.21
C PRO A 395 2.29 2.74 24.38
N ARG A 396 3.54 2.89 24.84
CA ARG A 396 4.47 1.77 25.04
C ARG A 396 4.08 0.92 26.24
N LEU A 397 3.67 1.55 27.35
CA LEU A 397 3.19 0.83 28.53
C LEU A 397 1.86 0.14 28.25
N LEU A 398 0.93 0.81 27.58
CA LEU A 398 -0.36 0.24 27.18
C LEU A 398 -0.18 -0.93 26.20
N GLY A 399 0.75 -0.84 25.24
CA GLY A 399 1.10 -1.95 24.36
C GLY A 399 1.67 -3.15 25.12
N LEU A 400 2.56 -2.92 26.10
CA LEU A 400 3.10 -3.99 26.93
C LEU A 400 2.04 -4.61 27.87
N LEU A 401 1.10 -3.81 28.38
CA LEU A 401 -0.05 -4.30 29.14
C LEU A 401 -0.95 -5.17 28.27
N ALA A 402 -1.19 -4.77 27.03
CA ALA A 402 -1.94 -5.56 26.07
C ALA A 402 -1.27 -6.92 25.77
N ASP A 403 0.06 -6.93 25.59
CA ASP A 403 0.84 -8.17 25.46
C ASP A 403 0.69 -9.06 26.70
N ALA A 404 0.71 -8.48 27.90
CA ALA A 404 0.56 -9.22 29.14
C ALA A 404 -0.82 -9.89 29.24
N HIS A 405 -1.89 -9.16 28.91
CA HIS A 405 -3.24 -9.74 28.83
C HIS A 405 -3.31 -10.84 27.76
N ARG A 406 -2.74 -10.62 26.57
CA ARG A 406 -2.71 -11.61 25.49
C ARG A 406 -2.02 -12.90 25.93
N LEU A 407 -0.87 -12.81 26.59
CA LEU A 407 -0.12 -13.97 27.08
C LEU A 407 -0.87 -14.74 28.18
N SER A 408 -1.58 -14.03 29.06
CA SER A 408 -2.47 -14.65 30.07
C SER A 408 -3.74 -15.28 29.51
N GLY A 409 -4.03 -15.11 28.21
CA GLY A 409 -5.22 -15.62 27.53
C GLY A 409 -6.43 -14.69 27.57
N ASP A 410 -6.36 -13.54 28.24
CA ASP A 410 -7.42 -12.53 28.23
C ASP A 410 -7.34 -11.66 26.96
N THR A 411 -7.78 -12.23 25.84
CA THR A 411 -7.75 -11.56 24.54
C THR A 411 -8.69 -10.35 24.47
N GLY A 412 -9.71 -10.26 25.33
CA GLY A 412 -10.61 -9.12 25.42
C GLY A 412 -9.95 -7.91 26.06
N ALA A 413 -9.34 -8.10 27.22
CA ALA A 413 -8.55 -7.06 27.88
C ALA A 413 -7.34 -6.63 27.04
N ALA A 414 -6.69 -7.58 26.35
CA ALA A 414 -5.62 -7.27 25.41
C ALA A 414 -6.08 -6.31 24.30
N LYS A 415 -7.24 -6.59 23.68
CA LYS A 415 -7.80 -5.72 22.63
C LYS A 415 -8.07 -4.31 23.15
N ALA A 416 -8.69 -4.19 24.32
CA ALA A 416 -8.97 -2.90 24.95
C ALA A 416 -7.69 -2.11 25.25
N ALA A 417 -6.65 -2.76 25.76
CA ALA A 417 -5.37 -2.12 26.06
C ALA A 417 -4.64 -1.66 24.78
N TYR A 418 -4.65 -2.43 23.69
CA TYR A 418 -4.12 -1.97 22.40
C TYR A 418 -4.91 -0.77 21.84
N GLN A 419 -6.24 -0.78 21.94
CA GLN A 419 -7.07 0.34 21.50
C GLN A 419 -6.73 1.63 22.28
N GLN A 420 -6.55 1.53 23.61
CA GLN A 420 -6.06 2.65 24.41
C GLN A 420 -4.66 3.10 23.96
N ALA A 421 -3.77 2.17 23.63
CA ALA A 421 -2.43 2.51 23.12
C ALA A 421 -2.50 3.29 21.80
N PHE A 422 -3.43 2.95 20.89
CA PHE A 422 -3.65 3.71 19.65
C PHE A 422 -4.18 5.12 19.93
N VAL A 423 -5.16 5.27 20.83
CA VAL A 423 -5.68 6.58 21.23
C VAL A 423 -4.56 7.44 21.83
N ALA A 424 -3.74 6.87 22.71
CA ALA A 424 -2.61 7.57 23.32
C ALA A 424 -1.49 7.90 22.30
N SER A 425 -1.39 7.17 21.19
CA SER A 425 -0.36 7.40 20.15
C SER A 425 -0.70 8.58 19.22
N GLY A 426 -1.98 8.95 19.11
CA GLY A 426 -2.43 9.93 18.12
C GLY A 426 -2.05 9.52 16.69
N THR A 427 -1.37 10.41 15.97
CA THR A 427 -0.93 10.18 14.58
C THR A 427 0.34 9.32 14.46
N ALA A 428 1.16 9.27 15.51
CA ALA A 428 2.48 8.62 15.49
C ALA A 428 2.43 7.19 16.06
N VAL A 429 1.66 6.32 15.39
CA VAL A 429 1.51 4.93 15.80
C VAL A 429 2.79 4.13 15.52
N SER A 430 3.30 3.42 16.52
CA SER A 430 4.49 2.59 16.33
C SER A 430 4.20 1.37 15.44
N PRO A 431 5.15 0.93 14.58
CA PRO A 431 4.95 -0.21 13.69
C PRO A 431 4.72 -1.52 14.46
N GLN A 432 5.41 -1.67 15.59
CA GLN A 432 5.28 -2.85 16.44
C GLN A 432 3.87 -2.97 17.02
N LEU A 433 3.28 -1.86 17.45
CA LEU A 433 1.90 -1.84 17.94
C LEU A 433 0.88 -2.28 16.86
N LEU A 434 1.08 -1.89 15.60
CA LEU A 434 0.25 -2.35 14.47
C LEU A 434 0.36 -3.86 14.28
N VAL A 435 1.60 -4.38 14.29
CA VAL A 435 1.88 -5.81 14.11
C VAL A 435 1.22 -6.64 15.22
N ASP A 436 1.41 -6.22 16.47
CA ASP A 436 0.93 -6.98 17.63
C ASP A 436 -0.60 -6.97 17.70
N PHE A 437 -1.22 -5.83 17.40
CA PHE A 437 -2.68 -5.74 17.34
C PHE A 437 -3.26 -6.54 16.16
N ALA A 438 -2.64 -6.49 14.98
CA ALA A 438 -3.07 -7.29 13.83
C ALA A 438 -3.02 -8.79 14.16
N THR A 439 -1.94 -9.23 14.81
CA THR A 439 -1.75 -10.63 15.23
C THR A 439 -2.81 -11.05 16.26
N LEU A 440 -3.15 -10.18 17.22
CA LEU A 440 -4.25 -10.45 18.15
C LEU A 440 -5.60 -10.58 17.43
N CYS A 441 -5.90 -9.70 16.48
CA CYS A 441 -7.14 -9.75 15.70
C CYS A 441 -7.23 -11.05 14.90
N GLU A 442 -6.13 -11.51 14.29
CA GLU A 442 -6.08 -12.81 13.60
C GLU A 442 -6.36 -13.99 14.54
N GLN A 443 -5.86 -13.97 15.78
CA GLN A 443 -6.11 -15.02 16.77
C GLN A 443 -7.58 -15.09 17.21
N ARG A 444 -8.32 -14.00 17.04
CA ARG A 444 -9.75 -13.87 17.39
C ARG A 444 -10.68 -14.06 16.19
N ASP A 445 -10.15 -14.44 15.03
CA ASP A 445 -10.87 -14.48 13.74
C ASP A 445 -11.50 -13.12 13.35
N GLU A 446 -10.98 -12.01 13.89
CA GLU A 446 -11.41 -10.65 13.59
C GLU A 446 -10.67 -10.14 12.35
N ALA A 447 -10.96 -10.78 11.22
CA ALA A 447 -10.17 -10.60 10.01
C ALA A 447 -10.09 -9.13 9.58
N GLU A 448 -11.23 -8.43 9.42
CA GLU A 448 -11.27 -7.03 8.89
C GLU A 448 -10.33 -6.09 9.65
N GLU A 449 -10.38 -6.11 10.98
CA GLU A 449 -9.50 -5.28 11.82
C GLU A 449 -8.03 -5.63 11.62
N ALA A 450 -7.69 -6.93 11.52
CA ALA A 450 -6.32 -7.36 11.23
C ALA A 450 -5.82 -6.80 9.89
N ALA A 451 -6.63 -6.84 8.83
CA ALA A 451 -6.23 -6.31 7.53
C ALA A 451 -6.00 -4.80 7.57
N GLN A 452 -6.87 -4.03 8.23
CA GLN A 452 -6.69 -2.59 8.37
C GLN A 452 -5.34 -2.25 9.02
N MET A 453 -4.93 -3.02 10.02
CA MET A 453 -3.63 -2.84 10.67
C MET A 453 -2.45 -3.21 9.77
N TRP A 454 -2.57 -4.31 9.03
CA TRP A 454 -1.56 -4.71 8.05
C TRP A 454 -1.41 -3.70 6.91
N GLU A 455 -2.51 -3.19 6.37
CA GLU A 455 -2.53 -2.14 5.34
C GLU A 455 -1.90 -0.85 5.86
N LYS A 456 -2.23 -0.46 7.09
CA LYS A 456 -1.61 0.69 7.76
C LYS A 456 -0.11 0.48 7.95
N LEU A 457 0.34 -0.73 8.28
CA LEU A 457 1.78 -1.04 8.36
C LEU A 457 2.46 -0.89 6.99
N LEU A 458 1.86 -1.40 5.92
CA LEU A 458 2.41 -1.33 4.57
C LEU A 458 2.51 0.11 4.06
N SER A 459 1.53 0.96 4.36
CA SER A 459 1.50 2.36 3.91
C SER A 459 2.44 3.26 4.71
N THR A 460 2.50 3.07 6.03
CA THR A 460 3.29 3.95 6.91
C THR A 460 4.74 3.49 7.11
N ASN A 461 5.01 2.18 6.97
CA ASN A 461 6.31 1.58 7.30
C ASN A 461 6.73 0.48 6.31
N PRO A 462 6.96 0.82 5.02
CA PRO A 462 7.20 -0.15 3.95
C PRO A 462 8.53 -0.93 4.06
N THR A 463 9.43 -0.52 4.95
CA THR A 463 10.74 -1.17 5.22
C THR A 463 10.72 -2.01 6.50
N HIS A 464 9.59 -2.10 7.20
CA HIS A 464 9.51 -2.84 8.46
C HIS A 464 9.73 -4.35 8.22
N HIS A 465 10.45 -5.01 9.13
CA HIS A 465 10.79 -6.44 9.00
C HIS A 465 9.56 -7.38 8.98
N LYS A 466 8.38 -6.89 9.39
CA LYS A 466 7.10 -7.62 9.34
C LYS A 466 6.27 -7.38 8.08
N VAL A 467 6.77 -6.58 7.13
CA VAL A 467 6.11 -6.40 5.82
C VAL A 467 5.86 -7.74 5.09
N PRO A 468 6.78 -8.72 5.09
CA PRO A 468 6.50 -10.03 4.49
C PRO A 468 5.29 -10.73 5.11
N ALA A 469 5.16 -10.68 6.44
CA ALA A 469 4.03 -11.26 7.16
C ALA A 469 2.72 -10.54 6.82
N ALA A 470 2.74 -9.20 6.75
CA ALA A 470 1.58 -8.39 6.36
C ALA A 470 1.09 -8.73 4.94
N LEU A 471 1.99 -8.79 3.95
CA LEU A 471 1.65 -9.17 2.58
C LEU A 471 1.07 -10.59 2.52
N ALA A 472 1.64 -11.53 3.27
CA ALA A 472 1.14 -12.90 3.33
C ALA A 472 -0.25 -13.01 3.98
N ALA A 473 -0.48 -12.27 5.07
CA ALA A 473 -1.77 -12.20 5.76
C ALA A 473 -2.87 -11.61 4.85
N LEU A 474 -2.60 -10.47 4.20
CA LEU A 474 -3.52 -9.85 3.25
C LEU A 474 -3.78 -10.75 2.04
N ALA A 475 -2.76 -11.46 1.53
CA ALA A 475 -2.95 -12.40 0.43
C ALA A 475 -3.83 -13.60 0.81
N LYS A 476 -3.65 -14.14 2.03
CA LYS A 476 -4.51 -15.22 2.57
C LYS A 476 -5.95 -14.73 2.70
N ARG A 477 -6.15 -13.50 3.19
CA ARG A 477 -7.47 -12.89 3.29
C ARG A 477 -8.14 -12.73 1.92
N ALA A 478 -7.43 -12.17 0.95
CA ALA A 478 -7.94 -12.01 -0.41
C ALA A 478 -8.38 -13.34 -1.03
N GLU A 479 -7.66 -14.44 -0.75
CA GLU A 479 -8.07 -15.77 -1.16
C GLU A 479 -9.36 -16.23 -0.46
N GLN A 480 -9.48 -16.01 0.85
CA GLN A 480 -10.68 -16.35 1.63
C GLN A 480 -11.91 -15.53 1.20
N SER A 481 -11.72 -14.28 0.78
CA SER A 481 -12.78 -13.42 0.26
C SER A 481 -13.13 -13.71 -1.21
N GLY A 482 -12.49 -14.69 -1.85
CA GLY A 482 -12.75 -15.05 -3.24
C GLY A 482 -12.16 -14.09 -4.27
N ASP A 483 -11.13 -13.32 -3.90
CA ASP A 483 -10.33 -12.48 -4.81
C ASP A 483 -8.95 -13.11 -5.10
N PRO A 484 -8.87 -14.11 -5.99
CA PRO A 484 -7.62 -14.75 -6.37
C PRO A 484 -6.69 -13.83 -7.19
N VAL A 485 -7.19 -12.70 -7.70
CA VAL A 485 -6.36 -11.76 -8.47
C VAL A 485 -5.53 -10.92 -7.50
N LEU A 486 -6.16 -10.35 -6.48
CA LEU A 486 -5.48 -9.61 -5.43
C LEU A 486 -4.52 -10.51 -4.64
N ALA A 487 -4.97 -11.73 -4.28
CA ALA A 487 -4.11 -12.69 -3.58
C ALA A 487 -2.82 -13.01 -4.36
N ARG A 488 -2.93 -13.21 -5.68
CA ARG A 488 -1.76 -13.43 -6.55
C ARG A 488 -0.86 -12.21 -6.62
N ARG A 489 -1.44 -11.01 -6.76
CA ARG A 489 -0.68 -9.75 -6.82
C ARG A 489 0.14 -9.53 -5.54
N LEU A 490 -0.48 -9.71 -4.37
CA LEU A 490 0.19 -9.56 -3.07
C LEU A 490 1.32 -10.59 -2.88
N ARG A 491 1.11 -11.84 -3.31
CA ARG A 491 2.16 -12.88 -3.27
C ARG A 491 3.30 -12.60 -4.24
N ALA A 492 2.99 -12.08 -5.43
CA ALA A 492 4.01 -11.66 -6.39
C ALA A 492 4.85 -10.50 -5.83
N ASP A 493 4.21 -9.51 -5.19
CA ASP A 493 4.92 -8.42 -4.51
C ASP A 493 5.83 -8.94 -3.38
N LEU A 494 5.29 -9.84 -2.55
CA LEU A 494 6.04 -10.51 -1.48
C LEU A 494 7.29 -11.21 -1.99
N CYS A 495 7.16 -12.05 -3.02
CA CYS A 495 8.31 -12.79 -3.56
C CYS A 495 9.28 -11.92 -4.38
N GLY A 496 8.78 -10.85 -5.01
CA GLY A 496 9.63 -9.89 -5.72
C GLY A 496 10.49 -9.06 -4.77
N ARG A 497 9.93 -8.61 -3.65
CA ARG A 497 10.62 -7.76 -2.66
C ARG A 497 11.39 -8.54 -1.61
N PHE A 498 10.89 -9.71 -1.23
CA PHE A 498 11.42 -10.52 -0.12
C PHE A 498 11.58 -11.99 -0.52
N PRO A 499 12.43 -12.29 -1.51
CA PRO A 499 12.61 -13.66 -2.02
C PRO A 499 13.12 -14.64 -0.95
N GLU A 500 13.83 -14.16 0.08
CA GLU A 500 14.37 -14.98 1.17
C GLU A 500 13.39 -15.15 2.35
N ALA A 501 12.24 -14.46 2.34
CA ALA A 501 11.25 -14.61 3.41
C ALA A 501 10.56 -15.98 3.35
N SER A 502 10.38 -16.61 4.51
CA SER A 502 9.68 -17.90 4.62
C SER A 502 8.25 -17.83 4.08
N GLU A 503 7.64 -16.65 4.20
CA GLU A 503 6.32 -16.29 3.72
C GLU A 503 6.24 -16.33 2.20
N CYS A 504 7.31 -15.98 1.47
CA CYS A 504 7.34 -16.10 0.01
C CYS A 504 7.18 -17.56 -0.40
N THR A 505 7.93 -18.49 0.19
CA THR A 505 7.81 -19.92 -0.12
C THR A 505 6.40 -20.45 0.17
N LYS A 506 5.79 -20.05 1.29
CA LYS A 506 4.41 -20.41 1.63
C LYS A 506 3.40 -19.85 0.61
N GLY A 507 3.54 -18.58 0.24
CA GLY A 507 2.69 -17.92 -0.75
C GLY A 507 2.83 -18.56 -2.14
N PHE A 508 4.06 -18.84 -2.56
CA PHE A 508 4.37 -19.51 -3.81
C PHE A 508 3.71 -20.89 -3.91
N VAL A 509 3.82 -21.70 -2.86
CA VAL A 509 3.18 -23.03 -2.79
C VAL A 509 1.65 -22.91 -2.82
N SER A 510 1.10 -21.92 -2.12
CA SER A 510 -0.36 -21.71 -2.07
C SER A 510 -0.93 -21.35 -3.44
N THR A 511 -0.28 -20.43 -4.18
CA THR A 511 -0.67 -20.10 -5.56
C THR A 511 -0.52 -21.29 -6.50
N GLY A 512 0.54 -22.08 -6.37
CA GLY A 512 0.70 -23.28 -7.17
C GLY A 512 -0.36 -24.35 -6.88
N ARG A 513 -0.71 -24.54 -5.59
CA ARG A 513 -1.81 -25.43 -5.17
C ARG A 513 -3.17 -24.97 -5.72
N TYR A 514 -3.40 -23.66 -5.80
CA TYR A 514 -4.60 -23.12 -6.43
C TYR A 514 -4.74 -23.59 -7.90
N PHE A 515 -3.66 -23.48 -8.69
CA PHE A 515 -3.68 -23.96 -10.09
C PHE A 515 -3.85 -25.49 -10.19
N LEU A 516 -3.13 -26.25 -9.35
CA LEU A 516 -3.26 -27.71 -9.28
C LEU A 516 -4.71 -28.14 -8.97
N ASN A 517 -5.35 -27.49 -7.98
CA ASN A 517 -6.72 -27.81 -7.59
C ASN A 517 -7.73 -27.47 -8.70
N LYS A 518 -7.47 -26.43 -9.48
CA LYS A 518 -8.26 -26.08 -10.68
C LYS A 518 -7.95 -26.97 -11.89
N ARG A 519 -6.99 -27.89 -11.78
CA ARG A 519 -6.44 -28.67 -12.90
C ARG A 519 -5.93 -27.81 -14.04
N ASP A 520 -5.50 -26.59 -13.72
CA ASP A 520 -4.88 -25.67 -14.67
C ASP A 520 -3.39 -25.99 -14.75
N TRP A 521 -3.09 -27.06 -15.48
CA TRP A 521 -1.76 -27.65 -15.48
C TRP A 521 -0.73 -26.80 -16.22
N GLU A 522 -1.14 -25.98 -17.20
CA GLU A 522 -0.24 -25.04 -17.87
C GLU A 522 0.18 -23.91 -16.94
N GLU A 523 -0.78 -23.28 -16.23
CA GLU A 523 -0.46 -22.24 -15.26
C GLU A 523 0.38 -22.79 -14.10
N ALA A 524 0.05 -23.99 -13.59
CA ALA A 524 0.84 -24.64 -12.55
C ALA A 524 2.28 -24.92 -13.00
N GLU A 525 2.47 -25.43 -14.22
CA GLU A 525 3.81 -25.69 -14.77
C GLU A 525 4.61 -24.40 -14.94
N ARG A 526 4.00 -23.33 -15.47
CA ARG A 526 4.66 -22.03 -15.61
C ARG A 526 5.03 -21.43 -14.27
N HIS A 527 4.12 -21.47 -13.30
CA HIS A 527 4.31 -20.93 -11.96
C HIS A 527 5.44 -21.65 -11.22
N PHE A 528 5.42 -22.99 -11.19
CA PHE A 528 6.50 -23.73 -10.53
C PHE A 528 7.81 -23.67 -11.32
N GLY A 529 7.75 -23.71 -12.66
CA GLY A 529 8.91 -23.64 -13.54
C GLY A 529 9.74 -22.36 -13.37
N SER A 530 9.09 -21.24 -13.04
CA SER A 530 9.78 -19.95 -12.90
C SER A 530 10.77 -19.89 -11.73
N GLN A 531 10.71 -20.84 -10.78
CA GLN A 531 11.56 -20.84 -9.58
C GLN A 531 12.52 -22.03 -9.48
N ILE A 532 12.62 -22.89 -10.50
CA ILE A 532 13.51 -24.06 -10.47
C ILE A 532 15.00 -23.68 -10.39
N GLN A 533 15.35 -22.47 -10.84
CA GLN A 533 16.70 -21.90 -10.78
C GLN A 533 16.90 -20.92 -9.61
N SER A 534 15.94 -20.83 -8.68
CA SER A 534 16.02 -19.87 -7.56
C SER A 534 17.26 -20.09 -6.69
N SER A 535 17.89 -19.02 -6.22
CA SER A 535 18.95 -19.12 -5.20
C SER A 535 18.41 -19.56 -3.84
N ASN A 536 17.14 -19.26 -3.54
CA ASN A 536 16.48 -19.70 -2.32
C ASN A 536 16.18 -21.20 -2.41
N GLN A 537 16.88 -21.98 -1.58
CA GLN A 537 16.77 -23.45 -1.57
C GLN A 537 15.33 -23.92 -1.27
N ALA A 538 14.62 -23.28 -0.35
CA ALA A 538 13.26 -23.67 0.01
C ALA A 538 12.26 -23.39 -1.12
N LEU A 539 12.46 -22.29 -1.86
CA LEU A 539 11.64 -21.94 -3.01
C LEU A 539 11.91 -22.87 -4.20
N LYS A 540 13.19 -23.17 -4.47
CA LYS A 540 13.61 -24.15 -5.47
C LYS A 540 13.05 -25.55 -5.18
N GLU A 541 13.14 -26.00 -3.93
CA GLU A 541 12.58 -27.28 -3.49
C GLU A 541 11.06 -27.32 -3.71
N ALA A 542 10.34 -26.27 -3.28
CA ALA A 542 8.91 -26.15 -3.52
C ALA A 542 8.54 -26.15 -5.01
N ALA A 543 9.37 -25.55 -5.86
CA ALA A 543 9.21 -25.55 -7.32
C ALA A 543 9.33 -26.95 -7.91
N PHE A 544 10.34 -27.73 -7.52
CA PHE A 544 10.49 -29.11 -7.96
C PHE A 544 9.30 -29.97 -7.55
N VAL A 545 8.90 -29.94 -6.27
CA VAL A 545 7.76 -30.70 -5.76
C VAL A 545 6.47 -30.33 -6.50
N GLY A 546 6.26 -29.03 -6.73
CA GLY A 546 5.13 -28.53 -7.51
C GLY A 546 5.12 -29.04 -8.95
N LEU A 547 6.24 -28.95 -9.66
CA LEU A 547 6.38 -29.46 -11.03
C LEU A 547 6.14 -30.96 -11.12
N ILE A 548 6.70 -31.76 -10.20
CA ILE A 548 6.50 -33.21 -10.16
C ILE A 548 5.00 -33.53 -10.05
N ARG A 549 4.28 -32.84 -9.15
CA ARG A 549 2.82 -32.98 -9.03
C ARG A 549 2.08 -32.55 -10.29
N THR A 550 2.48 -31.46 -10.92
CA THR A 550 1.90 -31.02 -12.20
C THR A 550 2.07 -32.10 -13.28
N LYS A 551 3.25 -32.72 -13.38
CA LYS A 551 3.51 -33.81 -14.35
C LYS A 551 2.70 -35.06 -14.05
N LEU A 552 2.61 -35.45 -12.78
CA LEU A 552 1.73 -36.53 -12.34
C LEU A 552 0.26 -36.25 -12.68
N GLY A 553 -0.22 -35.02 -12.44
CA GLY A 553 -1.57 -34.60 -12.78
C GLY A 553 -1.87 -34.65 -14.29
N LYS A 554 -0.86 -34.41 -15.13
CA LYS A 554 -0.93 -34.56 -16.60
C LYS A 554 -0.82 -36.03 -17.08
N GLY A 555 -0.46 -36.98 -16.20
CA GLY A 555 -0.18 -38.37 -16.57
C GLY A 555 1.24 -38.61 -17.12
N ASN A 556 2.13 -37.61 -17.06
CA ASN A 556 3.50 -37.68 -17.55
C ASN A 556 4.45 -38.30 -16.49
N VAL A 557 4.26 -39.58 -16.17
CA VAL A 557 4.99 -40.27 -15.09
C VAL A 557 6.51 -40.26 -15.29
N ASP A 558 6.98 -40.42 -16.53
CA ASP A 558 8.43 -40.46 -16.81
C ASP A 558 9.10 -39.10 -16.57
N GLU A 559 8.44 -37.99 -16.95
CA GLU A 559 8.94 -36.64 -16.66
C GLU A 559 8.97 -36.36 -15.15
N ALA A 560 7.95 -36.83 -14.41
CA ALA A 560 7.91 -36.73 -12.96
C ALA A 560 9.09 -37.46 -12.30
N ARG A 561 9.44 -38.67 -12.74
CA ARG A 561 10.62 -39.42 -12.26
C ARG A 561 11.93 -38.70 -12.59
N MET A 562 12.06 -38.16 -13.79
CA MET A 562 13.25 -37.39 -14.17
C MET A 562 13.42 -36.16 -13.26
N LEU A 563 12.36 -35.40 -13.02
CA LEU A 563 12.39 -34.24 -12.12
C LEU A 563 12.74 -34.63 -10.68
N LEU A 564 12.20 -35.73 -10.17
CA LEU A 564 12.52 -36.24 -8.84
C LEU A 564 14.02 -36.56 -8.71
N LYS A 565 14.59 -37.28 -9.68
CA LYS A 565 16.02 -37.57 -9.73
C LYS A 565 16.87 -36.30 -9.83
N THR A 566 16.45 -35.31 -10.60
CA THR A 566 17.14 -34.01 -10.66
C THR A 566 17.10 -33.30 -9.31
N MET A 567 15.95 -33.29 -8.64
CA MET A 567 15.80 -32.67 -7.33
C MET A 567 16.72 -33.32 -6.28
N ASP A 568 16.81 -34.65 -6.23
CA ASP A 568 17.67 -35.38 -5.29
C ASP A 568 19.17 -35.01 -5.44
N ASN A 569 19.60 -34.67 -6.66
CA ASN A 569 20.97 -34.22 -6.92
C ASN A 569 21.23 -32.76 -6.52
N VAL A 570 20.18 -31.93 -6.50
CA VAL A 570 20.28 -30.47 -6.32
C VAL A 570 19.94 -30.04 -4.89
N VAL A 571 19.03 -30.75 -4.21
CA VAL A 571 18.51 -30.42 -2.89
C VAL A 571 19.02 -31.44 -1.87
N THR A 572 20.11 -31.11 -1.17
CA THR A 572 20.80 -32.04 -0.27
C THR A 572 20.20 -32.14 1.13
N ASN A 573 19.32 -31.21 1.53
CA ASN A 573 18.63 -31.21 2.84
C ASN A 573 17.20 -30.69 2.66
N SER A 574 16.31 -31.59 2.26
CA SER A 574 14.90 -31.26 2.04
C SER A 574 14.18 -30.99 3.37
N THR A 575 13.37 -29.94 3.40
CA THR A 575 12.42 -29.68 4.51
C THR A 575 11.06 -30.34 4.27
N ARG A 576 10.85 -30.94 3.10
CA ARG A 576 9.60 -31.55 2.62
C ARG A 576 9.70 -33.07 2.48
N ILE A 577 10.46 -33.73 3.35
CA ILE A 577 10.72 -35.18 3.27
C ILE A 577 9.43 -35.99 3.17
N GLU A 578 8.44 -35.72 4.01
CA GLU A 578 7.15 -36.43 3.99
C GLU A 578 6.41 -36.30 2.64
N GLU A 579 6.46 -35.11 2.05
CA GLU A 579 5.80 -34.82 0.77
C GLU A 579 6.49 -35.55 -0.38
N ILE A 580 7.82 -35.61 -0.34
CA ILE A 580 8.65 -36.32 -1.33
C ILE A 580 8.48 -37.83 -1.18
N SER A 581 8.44 -38.36 0.04
CA SER A 581 8.15 -39.77 0.31
C SER A 581 6.80 -40.19 -0.26
N ALA A 582 5.75 -39.39 -0.08
CA ALA A 582 4.44 -39.68 -0.67
C ALA A 582 4.48 -39.66 -2.22
N ILE A 583 5.26 -38.77 -2.82
CA ILE A 583 5.46 -38.72 -4.28
C ILE A 583 6.19 -39.98 -4.76
N ARG A 584 7.25 -40.40 -4.07
CA ARG A 584 8.02 -41.61 -4.34
C ARG A 584 7.15 -42.86 -4.33
N GLU A 585 6.34 -43.02 -3.29
CA GLU A 585 5.36 -44.10 -3.18
C GLU A 585 4.38 -44.08 -4.37
N SER A 586 3.86 -42.91 -4.75
CA SER A 586 2.95 -42.78 -5.90
C SER A 586 3.59 -43.13 -7.26
N LEU A 587 4.92 -43.01 -7.36
CA LEU A 587 5.70 -43.34 -8.56
C LEU A 587 6.15 -44.80 -8.61
N GLY A 588 5.92 -45.56 -7.53
CA GLY A 588 6.41 -46.93 -7.34
C GLY A 588 7.92 -47.02 -7.09
N ASP A 589 8.52 -45.95 -6.56
CA ASP A 589 9.95 -45.85 -6.24
C ASP A 589 10.10 -45.79 -4.70
N PRO A 590 10.36 -46.92 -4.01
CA PRO A 590 10.34 -46.99 -2.54
C PRO A 590 11.48 -46.22 -1.85
#